data_AF-A0A6I5CGQ5-F1
#
_entry.id   AF-A0A6I5CGQ5-F1
#
_cell.length_a   1.000
_cell.length_b   1.000
_cell.length_c   1.000
_cell.angle_alpha   90.00
_cell.angle_beta   90.00
_cell.angle_gamma   90.00
#
_symmetry.space_group_name_H-M   'P 1'
#
loop_
_entity.id
_entity.type
_entity.pdbx_description
1 polymer ?
#
loop_
_entity_poly.entity_id
_entity_poly.type
_entity_poly.pdbx_seq_one_letter_code
_entity_poly.pdbx_strand_id
1 'polypeptide(L)' 'MRVPAHSVCTAIRDDIVAGVHERGSRLTEEVLARRYGVSRVPVREALRTLEAEGFVV' A
#
# COMPACT_ATOMS: atom_id res chain seq x y z
N MET A 1 -2.08 -18.95 2.62
CA MET A 1 -2.63 -17.99 3.60
C MET A 1 -2.98 -16.71 2.86
N ARG A 2 -4.24 -16.25 2.87
CA ARG A 2 -4.64 -15.03 2.16
C ARG A 2 -4.38 -13.84 3.08
N VAL A 3 -3.47 -12.95 2.69
CA VAL A 3 -3.24 -11.70 3.46
C VAL A 3 -4.43 -10.77 3.22
N PRO A 4 -5.09 -10.28 4.28
CA PRO A 4 -6.22 -9.37 4.13
C PRO A 4 -5.74 -7.97 3.70
N ALA A 5 -6.53 -7.31 2.84
CA ALA A 5 -6.21 -5.97 2.33
C ALA A 5 -6.02 -4.94 3.44
N HIS A 6 -6.76 -5.06 4.55
CA HIS A 6 -6.63 -4.17 5.70
C HIS A 6 -5.23 -4.18 6.33
N SER A 7 -4.58 -5.35 6.42
CA SER A 7 -3.21 -5.44 6.93
C SER A 7 -2.20 -4.79 5.99
N VAL A 8 -2.40 -4.96 4.67
CA VAL A 8 -1.55 -4.31 3.66
C VAL A 8 -1.74 -2.79 3.66
N CYS A 9 -2.98 -2.32 3.80
CA CYS A 9 -3.31 -0.90 3.93
C CYS A 9 -2.61 -0.27 5.13
N THR A 10 -2.68 -0.91 6.30
CA THR A 10 -2.01 -0.44 7.52
C THR A 10 -0.49 -0.35 7.31
N ALA A 11 0.12 -1.40 6.77
CA ALA A 11 1.56 -1.41 6.51
C ALA A 11 2.01 -0.31 5.54
N ILE A 12 1.28 -0.10 4.44
CA ILE A 12 1.60 0.97 3.48
C ILE A 12 1.44 2.35 4.13
N ARG A 13 0.38 2.56 4.91
CA ARG A 13 0.15 3.83 5.61
C ARG A 13 1.28 4.14 6.59
N ASP A 14 1.69 3.15 7.37
CA ASP A 14 2.77 3.31 8.35
C ASP A 14 4.09 3.67 7.64
N ASP A 15 4.41 3.01 6.51
CA ASP A 15 5.57 3.34 5.69
C ASP A 15 5.50 4.76 5.09
N ILE A 16 4.31 5.22 4.65
CA ILE A 16 4.12 6.59 4.17
C ILE A 16 4.34 7.61 5.30
N VAL A 17 3.75 7.38 6.47
CA VAL A 17 3.87 8.27 7.65
C VAL A 17 5.30 8.30 8.17
N ALA A 18 6.00 7.18 8.14
CA ALA A 18 7.41 7.07 8.51
C ALA A 18 8.37 7.69 7.47
N GLY A 19 7.87 8.14 6.31
CA GLY A 19 8.69 8.72 5.24
C GLY A 19 9.50 7.68 4.45
N VAL A 20 9.18 6.40 4.61
CA VAL A 20 9.80 5.29 3.86
C VAL A 20 9.43 5.37 2.37
N HIS A 21 8.23 5.87 2.09
CA HIS A 21 7.80 6.28 0.77
C HIS A 21 7.84 7.81 0.67
N GLU A 22 8.75 8.34 -0.14
CA GLU A 22 8.85 9.79 -0.33
C GLU A 22 7.55 10.37 -0.90
N ARG A 23 7.20 11.58 -0.46
CA ARG A 23 6.04 12.30 -1.02
C ARG A 23 6.23 12.51 -2.52
N GLY A 24 5.19 12.20 -3.30
CA GLY A 24 5.24 12.28 -4.76
C GLY A 24 5.94 11.10 -5.44
N SER A 25 6.48 10.15 -4.68
CA SER A 25 7.01 8.91 -5.26
C SER A 25 5.89 8.07 -5.87
N ARG A 26 6.19 7.43 -7.00
CA ARG A 26 5.23 6.56 -7.69
C ARG A 26 5.16 5.21 -7.00
N LEU A 27 4.03 4.91 -6.35
CA LEU A 27 3.77 3.62 -5.73
C LEU A 27 3.01 2.70 -6.70
N THR A 28 3.69 1.72 -7.28
CA THR A 28 3.03 0.75 -8.18
C THR A 28 2.60 -0.49 -7.40
N GLU A 29 1.49 -1.11 -7.84
CA GLU A 29 1.01 -2.37 -7.25
C GLU A 29 2.08 -3.46 -7.23
N GLU A 30 2.93 -3.52 -8.27
CA GLU A 30 3.99 -4.52 -8.38
C GLU A 30 5.08 -4.32 -7.33
N VAL A 31 5.54 -3.08 -7.13
CA VAL A 31 6.58 -2.76 -6.13
C VAL A 31 6.06 -3.04 -4.72
N LEU A 32 4.83 -2.63 -4.43
CA LEU A 32 4.22 -2.88 -3.11
C LEU A 32 3.96 -4.38 -2.89
N ALA A 33 3.45 -5.10 -3.90
CA ALA A 33 3.25 -6.55 -3.82
C ALA A 33 4.55 -7.28 -3.49
N ARG A 34 5.65 -6.91 -4.15
CA ARG A 34 6.98 -7.45 -3.87
C ARG A 34 7.47 -7.09 -2.47
N ARG A 35 7.32 -5.82 -2.06
CA ARG A 35 7.77 -5.34 -0.74
C ARG A 35 7.06 -6.06 0.42
N TYR A 36 5.74 -6.19 0.34
CA TYR A 36 4.93 -6.75 1.43
C TYR A 36 4.73 -8.27 1.31
N GLY A 37 5.32 -8.93 0.30
CA GLY A 37 5.22 -10.38 0.12
C GLY A 37 3.80 -10.88 -0.16
N VAL A 38 3.01 -10.07 -0.88
CA VAL A 38 1.59 -10.35 -1.17
C VAL A 38 1.32 -10.33 -2.66
N SER A 39 0.15 -10.84 -3.08
CA SER A 39 -0.30 -10.67 -4.47
C SER A 39 -0.78 -9.23 -4.73
N ARG A 40 -0.95 -8.88 -6.01
CA ARG A 40 -1.42 -7.54 -6.41
C ARG A 40 -2.86 -7.23 -5.98
N VAL A 41 -3.69 -8.25 -5.75
CA VAL A 41 -5.10 -8.09 -5.38
C VAL A 41 -5.27 -7.33 -4.05
N PRO A 42 -4.72 -7.79 -2.90
CA PRO A 42 -4.85 -7.05 -1.64
C PRO A 42 -4.15 -5.69 -1.66
N VAL A 43 -3.10 -5.52 -2.47
CA VAL A 43 -2.43 -4.23 -2.68
C VAL A 43 -3.34 -3.23 -3.36
N ARG A 44 -4.03 -3.64 -4.43
CA ARG A 44 -4.97 -2.77 -5.14
C ARG A 44 -6.13 -2.33 -4.24
N GLU A 45 -6.69 -3.26 -3.45
CA GLU A 45 -7.74 -2.91 -2.49
C GLU A 45 -7.23 -1.97 -1.40
N ALA A 46 -6.01 -2.19 -0.89
CA ALA A 46 -5.37 -1.29 0.06
C ALA A 46 -5.14 0.11 -0.52
N LEU A 47 -4.63 0.21 -1.76
CA LEU A 47 -4.43 1.49 -2.44
C LEU A 47 -5.75 2.25 -2.63
N ARG A 48 -6.85 1.57 -2.97
CA ARG A 48 -8.18 2.20 -3.04
C ARG A 48 -8.62 2.80 -1.71
N THR A 49 -8.38 2.10 -0.60
CA THR A 49 -8.67 2.65 0.74
C THR A 49 -7.79 3.86 1.03
N LEU A 50 -6.49 3.79 0.73
CA LEU A 50 -5.55 4.89 0.97
C LEU A 50 -5.83 6.11 0.08
N GLU A 51 -6.31 5.90 -1.14
CA GLU A 51 -6.76 6.95 -2.05
C GLU A 51 -7.98 7.67 -1.48
N ALA A 52 -8.97 6.92 -0.98
CA ALA A 52 -10.13 7.48 -0.30
C ALA A 52 -9.78 8.23 1.00
N GLU A 53 -8.71 7.82 1.70
CA GLU A 53 -8.18 8.50 2.89
C GLU A 53 -7.24 9.68 2.56
N GLY A 54 -6.86 9.88 1.29
CA GLY A 54 -5.98 10.97 0.84
C GLY A 54 -4.48 10.75 1.03
N PHE A 55 -4.04 9.51 1.26
CA PHE A 55 -2.62 9.16 1.36
C PHE A 55 -1.94 8.99 0.00
N VAL A 56 -2.70 8.65 -1.05
CA VAL A 56 -2.23 8.46 -2.43
C VAL A 56 -3.19 9.10 -3.42
N VAL A 57 -2.73 9.38 -4.64
CA VAL A 57 -3.48 9.99 -5.76
C VAL A 57 -3.09 9.38 -7.10
#